data_AF-A0A1M7IRZ6-F1
#
_entry.id   AF-A0A1M7IRZ6-F1
#
_cell.length_a   1.000
_cell.length_b   1.000
_cell.length_c   1.000
_cell.angle_alpha   90.00
_cell.angle_beta   90.00
_cell.angle_gamma   90.00
#
_symmetry.space_group_name_H-M   'P 1'
#
loop_
_entity.id
_entity.type
_entity.pdbx_description
1 polymer ?
#
loop_
_entity_poly.entity_id
_entity_poly.type
_entity_poly.pdbx_seq_one_letter_code
_entity_poly.pdbx_strand_id
1 'polypeptide(L)'
;MILAVAPGALAGETDTPGGEIVAPKGRASPIGKHLRHRLPDGTYLHLVAPLKHCGRLVATVPLGPEGLDRIEAIQRLLADQHRRRSIPRDTRLTAQQKARLRRVLQASDAAFDGATQKQIADVLFRTGRLDRDEWQVSSARFAVSSLLREGRDLIAGGYRKLLRHQRRL
;
A
#
# COMPACT_ATOMS: atom_id res chain seq x y z
N MET A 1 -4.95 1.44 10.89
CA MET A 1 -6.08 1.93 11.70
C MET A 1 -5.99 1.35 13.09
N ILE A 2 -6.34 2.12 14.12
CA ILE A 2 -6.31 1.67 15.52
C ILE A 2 -7.72 1.26 15.91
N LEU A 3 -7.84 0.08 16.51
CA LEU A 3 -9.04 -0.41 17.14
C LEU A 3 -8.87 -0.24 18.65
N ALA A 4 -9.93 0.19 19.32
CA ALA A 4 -9.99 0.31 20.78
C ALA A 4 -11.19 -0.49 21.30
N VAL A 5 -11.20 -0.78 22.60
CA VAL A 5 -12.40 -1.33 23.25
C VAL A 5 -13.52 -0.28 23.19
N ALA A 6 -14.73 -0.72 22.86
CA ALA A 6 -15.89 0.15 22.78
C ALA A 6 -16.13 0.88 24.11
N PRO A 7 -16.29 2.21 24.12
CA PRO A 7 -16.76 2.90 25.32
C PRO A 7 -18.18 2.44 25.66
N GLY A 8 -18.59 2.55 26.92
CA GLY A 8 -19.90 2.07 27.40
C GLY A 8 -21.09 2.58 26.56
N ALA A 9 -20.99 3.80 26.03
CA ALA A 9 -21.99 4.39 25.13
C ALA A 9 -22.24 3.60 23.83
N LEU A 10 -21.27 2.81 23.36
CA LEU A 10 -21.34 2.02 22.13
C LEU A 10 -21.44 0.51 22.41
N ALA A 11 -21.45 0.10 23.68
CA ALA A 11 -21.50 -1.30 24.06
C ALA A 11 -22.88 -1.96 23.81
N GLY A 12 -23.96 -1.17 23.76
CA GLY A 12 -25.33 -1.65 23.59
C GLY A 12 -25.85 -1.70 22.14
N GLU A 13 -25.08 -1.26 21.16
CA GLU A 13 -25.49 -1.37 19.75
C GLU A 13 -25.44 -2.83 19.27
N THR A 14 -26.59 -3.40 18.94
CA THR A 14 -26.80 -4.82 18.59
C THR A 14 -26.40 -5.17 17.15
N ASP A 15 -25.61 -4.32 16.48
CA ASP A 15 -25.19 -4.60 15.11
C ASP A 15 -24.06 -5.66 15.15
N THR A 16 -24.50 -6.90 15.03
CA THR A 16 -23.67 -8.12 15.14
C THR A 16 -22.46 -7.98 14.22
N PRO A 17 -21.23 -7.87 14.72
CA PRO A 17 -20.07 -7.80 13.85
C PRO A 17 -19.97 -9.14 13.11
N GLY A 18 -20.15 -9.09 11.79
CA GLY A 18 -19.93 -10.21 10.91
C GLY A 18 -18.48 -10.69 11.03
N GLY A 19 -18.30 -11.79 11.76
CA GLY A 19 -17.03 -12.48 11.95
C GLY A 19 -16.10 -11.78 12.94
N GLU A 20 -15.62 -12.52 13.93
CA GLU A 20 -14.35 -12.18 14.57
C GLU A 20 -13.34 -11.83 13.47
N ILE A 21 -12.61 -10.74 13.64
CA ILE A 21 -11.46 -10.41 12.79
C ILE A 21 -10.38 -11.46 13.09
N VAL A 22 -10.58 -12.68 12.61
CA VAL A 22 -9.64 -13.80 12.74
C VAL A 22 -8.56 -13.58 11.70
N ALA A 23 -7.65 -12.65 12.00
CA ALA A 23 -6.44 -12.48 11.20
C ALA A 23 -5.39 -13.50 11.70
N PRO A 24 -4.90 -14.39 10.82
CA PRO A 24 -3.89 -15.38 11.19
C PRO A 24 -2.54 -14.66 11.38
N LYS A 25 -1.97 -14.80 12.59
CA LYS A 25 -0.65 -14.27 13.02
C LYS A 25 -0.53 -12.74 13.03
N GLY A 26 -0.93 -12.15 14.16
CA GLY A 26 -0.64 -10.75 14.46
C GLY A 26 0.71 -10.56 15.13
N ARG A 27 1.46 -9.51 14.76
CA ARG A 27 2.72 -9.14 15.44
C ARG A 27 2.42 -8.28 16.65
N ALA A 28 2.87 -8.70 17.84
CA ALA A 28 2.74 -7.89 19.05
C ALA A 28 3.72 -6.71 19.04
N SER A 29 3.28 -5.59 19.60
CA SER A 29 4.00 -4.32 19.74
C SER A 29 3.49 -3.60 20.99
N PRO A 30 4.25 -2.66 21.61
CA PRO A 30 3.77 -1.88 22.75
C PRO A 30 2.44 -1.14 22.50
N ILE A 31 2.15 -0.79 21.25
CA ILE A 31 0.90 -0.12 20.86
C ILE A 31 -0.27 -1.08 20.56
N GLY A 32 -0.05 -2.39 20.60
CA GLY A 32 -1.07 -3.39 20.32
C GLY A 32 -0.62 -4.54 19.42
N LYS A 33 -1.56 -5.41 19.08
CA LYS A 33 -1.40 -6.49 18.11
C LYS A 33 -1.67 -5.95 16.70
N HIS A 34 -0.66 -5.97 15.86
CA HIS A 34 -0.74 -5.61 14.45
C HIS A 34 -1.33 -6.76 13.64
N LEU A 35 -2.46 -6.51 12.96
CA LEU A 35 -3.18 -7.47 12.14
C LEU A 35 -3.22 -6.99 10.69
N ARG A 36 -3.06 -7.92 9.75
CA ARG A 36 -3.19 -7.66 8.32
C ARG A 36 -4.45 -8.34 7.81
N HIS A 37 -5.49 -7.54 7.56
CA HIS A 37 -6.78 -8.01 7.04
C HIS A 37 -6.76 -7.99 5.51
N ARG A 38 -7.03 -9.13 4.87
CA ARG A 38 -7.02 -9.23 3.40
C ARG A 38 -8.42 -8.97 2.87
N LEU A 39 -8.53 -8.06 1.92
CA LEU A 39 -9.77 -7.77 1.21
C LEU A 39 -9.91 -8.65 -0.06
N PRO A 40 -11.13 -8.87 -0.56
CA PRO A 40 -11.42 -9.61 -1.79
C PRO A 40 -10.70 -9.08 -3.03
N ASP A 41 -10.44 -7.77 -3.09
CA ASP A 41 -9.71 -7.11 -4.18
C ASP A 41 -8.18 -7.39 -4.15
N GLY A 42 -7.71 -8.20 -3.19
CA GLY A 42 -6.30 -8.55 -3.01
C GLY A 42 -5.49 -7.51 -2.24
N THR A 43 -6.08 -6.39 -1.87
CA THR A 43 -5.43 -5.39 -1.02
C THR A 43 -5.52 -5.77 0.46
N TYR A 44 -4.76 -5.06 1.30
CA TYR A 44 -4.71 -5.32 2.73
C TYR A 44 -5.00 -4.07 3.55
N LEU A 45 -5.77 -4.23 4.61
CA LEU A 45 -5.93 -3.24 5.66
C LEU A 45 -5.04 -3.61 6.84
N HIS A 46 -4.34 -2.61 7.37
CA HIS A 46 -3.56 -2.75 8.60
C HIS A 46 -4.39 -2.29 9.79
N LEU A 47 -4.68 -3.22 10.70
CA LEU A 47 -5.43 -2.98 11.93
C LEU A 47 -4.48 -3.14 13.12
N VAL A 48 -4.63 -2.30 14.13
CA VAL A 48 -3.92 -2.41 15.41
C VAL A 48 -4.99 -2.63 16.47
N ALA A 49 -5.07 -3.83 17.00
CA ALA A 49 -6.01 -4.20 18.05
C ALA A 49 -5.30 -4.19 19.42
N PRO A 50 -5.99 -3.92 20.53
CA PRO A 50 -5.42 -4.09 21.86
C PRO A 50 -5.00 -5.55 22.09
N LEU A 51 -3.94 -5.76 22.88
CA LEU A 51 -3.39 -7.10 23.15
C LEU A 51 -4.36 -8.01 23.91
N LYS A 52 -5.23 -7.41 24.73
CA LYS A 52 -6.33 -8.05 25.43
C LYS A 52 -7.57 -7.18 25.26
N HIS A 53 -8.68 -7.79 24.86
CA HIS A 53 -9.98 -7.13 24.80
C HIS A 53 -11.06 -8.10 25.26
N CYS A 54 -11.89 -7.66 26.20
CA CYS A 54 -13.17 -8.29 26.49
C CYS A 54 -14.26 -7.33 25.99
N GLY A 55 -14.90 -7.68 24.88
CA GLY A 55 -15.98 -6.88 24.29
C GLY A 55 -15.72 -6.38 22.88
N ARG A 56 -16.65 -5.56 22.38
CA ARG A 56 -16.68 -5.06 21.01
C ARG A 56 -15.53 -4.08 20.74
N LEU A 57 -14.97 -4.13 19.54
CA LEU A 57 -13.95 -3.21 19.09
C LEU A 57 -14.56 -2.07 18.27
N VAL A 58 -14.07 -0.86 18.49
CA VAL A 58 -14.43 0.34 17.71
C VAL A 58 -13.19 0.88 17.00
N ALA A 59 -13.38 1.44 15.81
CA ALA A 59 -12.31 2.11 15.07
C ALA A 59 -12.12 3.54 15.58
N THR A 60 -10.89 3.92 15.93
CA THR A 60 -10.56 5.29 16.37
C THR A 60 -9.78 6.04 15.29
N VAL A 61 -10.24 7.27 15.01
CA VAL A 61 -9.65 8.15 14.00
C VAL A 61 -9.20 9.44 14.68
N PRO A 62 -7.88 9.65 14.84
CA PRO A 62 -7.34 10.95 15.25
C PRO A 62 -7.73 12.02 14.22
N LEU A 63 -8.09 13.20 14.70
CA LEU A 63 -8.40 14.38 13.88
C LEU A 63 -7.11 15.04 13.37
N GLY A 64 -6.40 14.31 12.50
CA GLY A 64 -5.16 14.76 11.88
C GLY A 64 -5.20 14.66 10.35
N PRO A 65 -4.10 15.01 9.66
CA PRO A 65 -4.03 14.99 8.20
C PRO A 65 -4.27 13.59 7.61
N GLU A 66 -3.98 12.53 8.37
CA GLU A 66 -4.25 11.14 7.99
C GLU A 66 -5.68 10.66 8.34
N GLY A 67 -6.53 11.51 8.92
CA GLY A 67 -7.86 11.13 9.38
C GLY A 67 -8.75 10.58 8.25
N LEU A 68 -8.75 11.27 7.11
CA LEU A 68 -9.50 10.84 5.93
C LEU A 68 -8.99 9.50 5.35
N ASP A 69 -7.68 9.25 5.38
CA ASP A 69 -7.10 7.96 4.96
C ASP A 69 -7.56 6.80 5.87
N ARG A 70 -7.76 7.11 7.16
CA ARG A 70 -8.30 6.15 8.13
C ARG A 70 -9.79 5.94 7.92
N ILE A 71 -10.56 6.97 7.58
CA ILE A 71 -12.00 6.86 7.26
C ILE A 71 -12.21 5.99 6.01
N GLU A 72 -11.42 6.19 4.95
CA GLU A 72 -11.47 5.33 3.76
C GLU A 72 -11.18 3.86 4.12
N ALA A 73 -10.20 3.61 4.99
CA ALA A 73 -9.90 2.27 5.49
C ALA A 73 -11.06 1.66 6.30
N ILE A 74 -11.76 2.47 7.12
CA ILE A 74 -12.97 2.04 7.85
C ILE A 74 -14.07 1.65 6.86
N GLN A 75 -14.35 2.51 5.88
CA GLN A 75 -15.39 2.26 4.87
C GLN A 75 -15.13 0.94 4.13
N ARG A 76 -13.87 0.66 3.78
CA ARG A 76 -13.48 -0.59 3.11
C ARG A 76 -13.60 -1.80 4.04
N LEU A 77 -13.23 -1.66 5.32
CA LEU A 77 -13.40 -2.72 6.32
C LEU A 77 -14.89 -3.07 6.52
N LEU A 78 -15.74 -2.06 6.70
CA LEU A 78 -17.18 -2.25 6.87
C LEU A 78 -17.82 -2.82 5.61
N ALA A 79 -17.42 -2.35 4.42
CA ALA A 79 -17.91 -2.90 3.16
C ALA A 79 -17.61 -4.41 3.05
N ASP A 80 -16.43 -4.84 3.47
CA ASP A 80 -16.03 -6.24 3.49
C ASP A 80 -16.80 -7.06 4.56
N GLN A 81 -16.87 -6.55 5.80
CA GLN A 81 -17.59 -7.21 6.90
C GLN A 81 -19.07 -7.43 6.61
N HIS A 82 -19.73 -6.43 6.01
CA HIS A 82 -21.14 -6.51 5.61
C HIS A 82 -21.32 -7.14 4.22
N ARG A 83 -20.29 -7.79 3.66
CA ARG A 83 -20.32 -8.50 2.36
C ARG A 83 -20.92 -7.67 1.24
N ARG A 84 -20.63 -6.36 1.22
CA ARG A 84 -21.14 -5.47 0.16
C ARG A 84 -20.59 -5.92 -1.18
N ARG A 85 -21.45 -5.83 -2.21
CA ARG A 85 -21.10 -6.21 -3.59
C ARG A 85 -19.93 -5.41 -4.16
N SER A 86 -19.70 -4.19 -3.67
CA SER A 86 -18.62 -3.31 -4.09
C SER A 86 -17.86 -2.76 -2.89
N ILE A 87 -16.55 -3.01 -2.87
CA ILE A 87 -15.62 -2.43 -1.90
C ILE A 87 -14.96 -1.22 -2.59
N PRO A 88 -14.93 -0.03 -1.95
CA PRO A 88 -14.24 1.13 -2.49
C PRO A 88 -12.78 0.79 -2.87
N ARG A 89 -12.36 1.23 -4.07
CA ARG A 89 -11.00 1.00 -4.56
C ARG A 89 -10.01 1.93 -3.85
N ASP A 90 -8.81 1.43 -3.58
CA ASP A 90 -7.70 2.27 -3.12
C ASP A 90 -7.23 3.18 -4.26
N THR A 91 -7.45 4.49 -4.10
CA THR A 91 -7.12 5.51 -5.11
C THR A 91 -5.81 6.24 -4.84
N ARG A 92 -5.01 5.84 -3.83
CA ARG A 92 -3.70 6.47 -3.55
C ARG A 92 -2.74 6.41 -4.74
N LEU A 93 -2.86 5.38 -5.56
CA LEU A 93 -2.04 5.18 -6.75
C LEU A 93 -2.90 4.79 -7.95
N THR A 94 -2.75 5.53 -9.05
CA THR A 94 -3.38 5.19 -10.32
C THR A 94 -2.78 3.91 -10.92
N ALA A 95 -3.50 3.27 -11.84
CA ALA A 95 -2.99 2.08 -12.53
C ALA A 95 -1.66 2.36 -13.26
N GLN A 96 -1.53 3.55 -13.86
CA GLN A 96 -0.31 4.01 -14.54
C GLN A 96 0.85 4.19 -13.55
N GLN A 97 0.60 4.81 -12.39
CA GLN A 97 1.61 4.95 -11.33
C GLN A 97 2.06 3.58 -10.81
N LYS A 98 1.14 2.65 -10.55
CA LYS A 98 1.48 1.27 -10.16
C LYS A 98 2.31 0.55 -11.22
N ALA A 99 1.98 0.71 -12.50
CA ALA A 99 2.76 0.12 -13.59
C ALA A 99 4.17 0.72 -13.66
N ARG A 100 4.31 2.03 -13.48
CA ARG A 100 5.61 2.71 -13.46
C ARG A 100 6.47 2.30 -12.25
N LEU A 101 5.88 2.27 -11.05
CA LEU A 101 6.57 1.82 -9.82
C LEU A 101 7.04 0.36 -9.92
N ARG A 102 6.28 -0.52 -10.59
CA ARG A 102 6.75 -1.89 -10.87
C ARG A 102 8.02 -1.89 -11.72
N ARG A 103 8.09 -1.05 -12.77
CA ARG A 103 9.31 -0.90 -13.58
C ARG A 103 10.46 -0.30 -12.80
N VAL A 104 10.19 0.67 -11.90
CA VAL A 104 11.22 1.24 -11.01
C VAL A 104 11.83 0.13 -10.14
N LEU A 105 10.99 -0.72 -9.55
CA LEU A 105 11.44 -1.84 -8.73
C LEU A 105 12.26 -2.82 -9.56
N GLN A 106 11.73 -3.28 -10.69
CA GLN A 106 12.43 -4.19 -11.60
C GLN A 106 13.78 -3.65 -12.09
N ALA A 107 13.85 -2.36 -12.44
CA ALA A 107 15.10 -1.72 -12.85
C ALA A 107 16.11 -1.62 -11.70
N SER A 108 15.62 -1.33 -10.49
CA SER A 108 16.47 -1.24 -9.29
C SER A 108 17.03 -2.61 -8.90
N ASP A 109 16.19 -3.65 -8.92
CA ASP A 109 16.58 -5.03 -8.63
C ASP A 109 17.62 -5.50 -9.66
N ALA A 110 17.36 -5.28 -10.96
CA ALA A 110 18.32 -5.63 -12.01
C ALA A 110 19.64 -4.89 -11.87
N ALA A 111 19.62 -3.59 -11.53
CA ALA A 111 20.84 -2.83 -11.30
C ALA A 111 21.60 -3.28 -10.04
N PHE A 112 20.89 -3.71 -8.99
CA PHE A 112 21.48 -4.32 -7.80
C PHE A 112 22.19 -5.64 -8.15
N ASP A 113 21.61 -6.43 -9.05
CA ASP A 113 22.20 -7.66 -9.59
C ASP A 113 23.28 -7.40 -10.67
N GLY A 114 23.67 -6.15 -10.90
CA GLY A 114 24.78 -5.77 -11.80
C GLY A 114 24.40 -5.59 -13.27
N ALA A 115 23.11 -5.61 -13.63
CA ALA A 115 22.68 -5.36 -15.00
C ALA A 115 23.00 -3.92 -15.45
N THR A 116 23.48 -3.80 -16.68
CA THR A 116 23.72 -2.49 -17.31
C THR A 116 22.39 -1.83 -17.69
N GLN A 117 22.37 -0.49 -17.80
CA GLN A 117 21.18 0.25 -18.24
C GLN A 117 20.65 -0.24 -19.60
N LYS A 118 21.55 -0.67 -20.49
CA LYS A 118 21.20 -1.21 -21.82
C LYS A 118 20.47 -2.56 -21.72
N GLN A 119 20.94 -3.46 -20.85
CA GLN A 119 20.25 -4.74 -20.59
C GLN A 119 18.89 -4.52 -19.93
N ILE A 120 18.80 -3.57 -18.99
CA ILE A 120 17.53 -3.19 -18.36
C ILE A 120 16.55 -2.64 -19.42
N ALA A 121 17.04 -1.80 -20.34
CA ALA A 121 16.22 -1.25 -21.42
C ALA A 121 15.69 -2.34 -22.36
N ASP A 122 16.53 -3.30 -22.74
CA ASP A 122 16.14 -4.42 -23.60
C ASP A 122 15.00 -5.23 -22.99
N VAL A 123 15.07 -5.55 -21.69
CA VAL A 123 14.02 -6.32 -21.01
C VAL A 123 12.75 -5.49 -20.77
N LEU A 124 12.87 -4.25 -20.26
CA LEU A 124 11.71 -3.46 -19.84
C LEU A 124 10.98 -2.77 -20.99
N PHE A 125 11.70 -2.41 -22.05
CA PHE A 125 11.17 -1.65 -23.19
C PHE A 125 11.24 -2.43 -24.51
N ARG A 126 11.81 -3.64 -24.53
CA ARG A 126 11.93 -4.48 -25.73
C ARG A 126 12.63 -3.75 -26.87
N THR A 127 13.69 -3.01 -26.55
CA THR A 127 14.43 -2.22 -27.54
C THR A 127 15.16 -3.08 -28.56
N GLY A 128 15.45 -4.34 -28.23
CA GLY A 128 16.36 -5.17 -29.00
C GLY A 128 17.82 -4.77 -28.77
N ARG A 129 18.72 -5.39 -29.55
CA ARG A 129 20.14 -5.04 -29.57
C ARG A 129 20.34 -3.72 -30.30
N LEU A 130 20.41 -2.64 -29.54
CA LEU A 130 20.95 -1.38 -30.01
C LEU A 130 22.48 -1.49 -30.13
N ASP A 131 23.12 -0.75 -31.01
CA ASP A 131 24.57 -0.60 -31.02
C ASP A 131 25.05 0.44 -29.97
N ARG A 132 26.25 1.01 -30.11
CA ARG A 132 26.75 2.04 -29.19
C ARG A 132 26.10 3.39 -29.44
N ASP A 133 25.99 3.79 -30.70
CA ASP A 133 25.58 5.14 -31.08
C ASP A 133 24.06 5.28 -30.96
N GLU A 134 23.32 4.27 -31.39
CA GLU A 134 21.88 4.14 -31.16
C GLU A 134 21.53 4.20 -29.67
N TRP A 135 22.33 3.55 -28.81
CA TRP A 135 22.11 3.58 -27.37
C TRP A 135 22.28 4.99 -26.78
N GLN A 136 23.26 5.76 -27.25
CA GLN A 136 23.55 7.10 -26.70
C GLN A 136 22.40 8.08 -26.90
N VAL A 137 21.74 8.00 -28.05
CA VAL A 137 20.61 8.89 -28.40
C VAL A 137 19.24 8.29 -28.07
N SER A 138 19.19 7.04 -27.57
CA SER A 138 17.93 6.36 -27.31
C SER A 138 17.11 7.01 -26.18
N SER A 139 15.80 7.15 -26.40
CA SER A 139 14.86 7.53 -25.34
C SER A 139 14.83 6.49 -24.20
N ALA A 140 15.10 5.22 -24.51
CA ALA A 140 15.18 4.13 -23.55
C ALA A 140 16.28 4.35 -22.51
N ARG A 141 17.43 4.90 -22.89
CA ARG A 141 18.50 5.29 -21.95
C ARG A 141 17.99 6.29 -20.91
N PHE A 142 17.33 7.35 -21.35
CA PHE A 142 16.75 8.34 -20.44
C PHE A 142 15.63 7.75 -19.57
N ALA A 143 14.80 6.88 -20.13
CA ALA A 143 13.74 6.19 -19.38
C ALA A 143 14.34 5.32 -18.27
N VAL A 144 15.35 4.50 -18.55
CA VAL A 144 16.04 3.68 -17.53
C VAL A 144 16.72 4.57 -16.48
N SER A 145 17.42 5.62 -16.89
CA SER A 145 18.05 6.57 -15.95
C SER A 145 17.03 7.19 -15.00
N SER A 146 15.86 7.60 -15.52
CA SER A 146 14.75 8.11 -14.71
C SER A 146 14.22 7.07 -13.72
N LEU A 147 14.02 5.81 -14.15
CA LEU A 147 13.59 4.73 -13.27
C LEU A 147 14.59 4.46 -12.14
N LEU A 148 15.89 4.41 -12.45
CA LEU A 148 16.94 4.19 -11.46
C LEU A 148 17.08 5.35 -10.48
N ARG A 149 16.93 6.59 -10.94
CA ARG A 149 16.91 7.76 -10.06
C ARG A 149 15.73 7.69 -9.10
N GLU A 150 14.52 7.44 -9.61
CA GLU A 150 13.34 7.29 -8.78
C GLU A 150 13.44 6.12 -7.81
N GLY A 151 14.05 5.01 -8.21
CA GLY A 151 14.33 3.87 -7.34
C GLY A 151 15.18 4.25 -6.13
N ARG A 152 16.27 5.00 -6.36
CA ARG A 152 17.11 5.54 -5.28
C ARG A 152 16.32 6.47 -4.35
N ASP A 153 15.51 7.36 -4.91
CA ASP A 153 14.68 8.29 -4.13
C ASP A 153 13.64 7.54 -3.28
N LEU A 154 13.03 6.47 -3.82
CA LEU A 154 12.12 5.61 -3.09
C LEU A 154 12.84 4.90 -1.94
N ILE A 155 13.99 4.28 -2.20
CA ILE A 155 14.79 3.54 -1.20
C ILE A 155 15.27 4.47 -0.09
N ALA A 156 15.65 5.71 -0.42
CA ALA A 156 16.06 6.75 0.53
C ALA A 156 14.92 7.28 1.44
N GLY A 157 13.77 6.59 1.47
CA GLY A 157 12.61 6.93 2.31
C GLY A 157 11.44 7.55 1.56
N GLY A 158 11.59 7.80 0.25
CA GLY A 158 10.52 8.32 -0.60
C GLY A 158 9.28 7.40 -0.65
N TYR A 159 9.44 6.09 -0.44
CA TYR A 159 8.34 5.13 -0.40
C TYR A 159 7.24 5.49 0.61
N ARG A 160 7.57 6.22 1.69
CA ARG A 160 6.59 6.63 2.72
C ARG A 160 5.49 7.52 2.14
N LYS A 161 5.76 8.24 1.04
CA LYS A 161 4.77 9.05 0.33
C LYS A 161 3.69 8.20 -0.34
N LEU A 162 3.98 6.93 -0.67
CA LEU A 162 3.01 6.00 -1.27
C LEU A 162 1.97 5.52 -0.26
N LEU A 163 2.26 5.64 1.04
CA LEU A 163 1.35 5.25 2.12
C LEU A 163 0.32 6.32 2.44
N ARG A 164 0.49 7.52 1.88
CA ARG A 164 -0.37 8.67 2.10
C ARG A 164 -1.15 8.96 0.83
N HIS A 165 -2.41 9.33 0.98
CA HIS A 165 -3.15 9.86 -0.15
C HIS A 165 -2.50 11.18 -0.58
N GLN A 166 -1.94 11.23 -1.79
CA GLN A 166 -1.46 12.49 -2.38
C GLN A 166 -2.68 13.30 -2.81
N ARG A 167 -3.32 13.97 -1.85
CA ARG A 167 -4.32 14.98 -2.17
C ARG A 167 -3.56 16.20 -2.67
N ARG A 168 -3.74 16.53 -3.94
CA ARG A 168 -3.50 17.90 -4.41
C ARG A 168 -4.54 18.74 -3.67
N LEU A 169 -4.09 19.54 -2.71
CA LEU A 169 -4.89 20.64 -2.17
C LEU A 169 -5.07 21.68 -3.29
#